data_AF-A0A9W9S160-F1
#
_entry.id   AF-A0A9W9S160-F1
#
_cell.length_a   1.000
_cell.length_b   1.000
_cell.length_c   1.000
_cell.angle_alpha   90.00
_cell.angle_beta   90.00
_cell.angle_gamma   90.00
#
_symmetry.space_group_name_H-M   'P 1'
#
loop_
_entity.id
_entity.type
_entity.pdbx_description
1 polymer ?
#
loop_
_entity_poly.entity_id
_entity_poly.type
_entity_poly.pdbx_seq_one_letter_code
_entity_poly.pdbx_strand_id
1 'polypeptide(L)'
;MAMEAKNVTFDPANMYSSKKKAKVQEKEAIIKLVFSQAPAGTVRATVINGWHTSPSDGRVHCTADYYDDAGDVIRREHIVEED
;
A
#
# COMPACT_ATOMS: atom_id res chain seq x y z
N MET A 1 3.39 10.44 15.42
CA MET A 1 2.72 9.14 15.66
C MET A 1 3.23 8.18 14.62
N ALA A 2 3.47 6.90 14.97
CA ALA A 2 3.83 5.89 13.98
C ALA A 2 2.57 5.38 13.28
N MET A 3 2.65 5.14 11.98
CA MET A 3 1.53 4.59 11.20
C MET A 3 1.22 3.16 11.66
N GLU A 4 -0.06 2.85 11.92
CA GLU A 4 -0.50 1.51 12.35
C GLU A 4 -1.15 0.73 11.20
N ALA A 5 -1.18 -0.61 11.27
CA ALA A 5 -1.73 -1.46 10.19
C ALA A 5 -3.22 -1.20 9.93
N LYS A 6 -3.95 -0.77 10.95
CA LYS A 6 -5.35 -0.35 10.85
C LYS A 6 -5.56 0.95 10.05
N ASN A 7 -4.49 1.74 9.88
CA ASN A 7 -4.49 3.00 9.13
C ASN A 7 -4.10 2.79 7.65
N VAL A 8 -3.81 1.55 7.24
CA VAL A 8 -3.64 1.17 5.83
C VAL A 8 -4.97 0.67 5.30
N THR A 9 -5.57 1.43 4.39
CA THR A 9 -6.80 1.05 3.69
C THR A 9 -6.49 0.58 2.26
N PHE A 10 -7.44 -0.13 1.65
CA PHE A 10 -7.35 -0.61 0.28
C PHE A 10 -8.57 -0.11 -0.48
N ASP A 11 -8.36 0.39 -1.69
CA ASP A 11 -9.40 0.85 -2.59
C ASP A 11 -9.17 0.26 -3.99
N PRO A 12 -10.05 -0.61 -4.50
CA PRO A 12 -11.27 -1.09 -3.86
C PRO A 12 -10.99 -1.98 -2.62
N ALA A 13 -11.85 -1.89 -1.61
CA ALA A 13 -11.70 -2.59 -0.32
C ALA A 13 -11.60 -4.13 -0.44
N ASN A 14 -12.03 -4.70 -1.57
CA ASN A 14 -11.99 -6.13 -1.84
C ASN A 14 -10.72 -6.62 -2.54
N MET A 15 -9.77 -5.73 -2.88
CA MET A 15 -8.56 -6.02 -3.66
C MET A 15 -7.75 -7.22 -3.11
N TYR A 16 -7.68 -7.34 -1.77
CA TYR A 16 -7.03 -8.46 -1.08
C TYR A 16 -7.91 -9.07 0.02
N SER A 17 -9.24 -8.99 -0.11
CA SER A 17 -10.18 -9.44 0.93
C SER A 17 -10.45 -10.96 0.93
N SER A 18 -9.77 -11.72 0.07
CA SER A 18 -9.94 -13.18 0.02
C SER A 18 -9.36 -13.86 1.26
N LYS A 19 -10.11 -14.81 1.85
CA LYS A 19 -9.64 -15.65 2.96
C LYS A 19 -8.55 -16.66 2.57
N LYS A 20 -8.16 -16.72 1.29
CA LYS A 20 -7.05 -17.54 0.84
C LYS A 20 -5.77 -17.09 1.55
N LYS A 21 -5.05 -18.03 2.19
CA LYS A 21 -3.81 -17.76 2.92
C LYS A 21 -2.79 -16.95 2.10
N ALA A 22 -2.71 -17.20 0.79
CA ALA A 22 -1.85 -16.44 -0.11
C ALA A 22 -2.21 -14.94 -0.16
N LYS A 23 -3.51 -14.59 -0.23
CA LYS A 23 -3.98 -13.20 -0.28
C LYS A 23 -3.84 -12.48 1.06
N VAL A 24 -3.98 -13.20 2.17
CA VAL A 24 -3.69 -12.65 3.50
C VAL A 24 -2.21 -12.30 3.63
N GLN A 25 -1.31 -13.22 3.24
CA GLN A 25 0.14 -12.96 3.26
C GLN A 25 0.53 -11.80 2.33
N GLU A 26 -0.06 -11.73 1.14
CA GLU A 26 0.17 -10.64 0.19
C GLU A 26 -0.27 -9.28 0.77
N LYS A 27 -1.42 -9.23 1.46
CA LYS A 27 -1.88 -8.04 2.16
C LYS A 27 -0.91 -7.62 3.28
N GLU A 28 -0.41 -8.56 4.07
CA GLU A 28 0.56 -8.29 5.12
C GLU A 28 1.91 -7.79 4.56
N ALA A 29 2.35 -8.34 3.44
CA ALA A 29 3.57 -7.89 2.75
C ALA A 29 3.42 -6.45 2.23
N ILE A 30 2.29 -6.12 1.60
CA ILE A 30 2.01 -4.75 1.14
C ILE A 30 2.01 -3.78 2.30
N ILE A 31 1.36 -4.11 3.42
CA ILE A 31 1.32 -3.25 4.61
C ILE A 31 2.74 -2.95 5.12
N LYS A 32 3.62 -3.97 5.15
CA LYS A 32 5.02 -3.78 5.56
C LYS A 32 5.78 -2.88 4.60
N LEU A 33 5.60 -3.05 3.28
CA LEU A 33 6.24 -2.21 2.27
C LEU A 33 5.75 -0.77 2.33
N VAL A 34 4.43 -0.56 2.50
CA VAL A 34 3.81 0.75 2.71
C VAL A 34 4.42 1.44 3.93
N PHE A 35 4.66 0.73 5.03
CA PHE A 35 5.37 1.33 6.17
C PHE A 35 6.83 1.68 5.87
N SER A 36 7.54 0.78 5.19
CA SER A 36 8.96 0.98 4.89
C SER A 36 9.19 2.14 3.92
N GLN A 37 8.24 2.38 3.01
CA GLN A 37 8.33 3.41 1.98
C GLN A 37 7.56 4.69 2.35
N ALA A 38 6.85 4.69 3.49
CA ALA A 38 6.07 5.84 3.95
C ALA A 38 6.96 7.09 4.14
N PRO A 39 6.60 8.24 3.55
CA PRO A 39 7.27 9.50 3.83
C PRO A 39 7.08 9.93 5.29
N ALA A 40 8.03 10.71 5.80
CA ALA A 40 7.94 11.30 7.12
C ALA A 40 6.67 12.16 7.26
N GLY A 41 5.96 12.01 8.38
CA GLY A 41 4.68 12.69 8.63
C GLY A 41 3.45 11.90 8.20
N THR A 42 3.62 10.76 7.52
CA THR A 42 2.51 9.86 7.17
C THR A 42 1.88 9.26 8.43
N VAL A 43 0.56 9.34 8.53
CA VAL A 43 -0.22 8.65 9.58
C VAL A 43 -1.24 7.67 9.01
N ARG A 44 -1.59 7.81 7.72
CA ARG A 44 -2.56 6.99 6.99
C ARG A 44 -2.08 6.75 5.57
N ALA A 45 -2.47 5.61 4.99
CA ALA A 45 -2.23 5.34 3.57
C ALA A 45 -3.38 4.54 2.98
N THR A 46 -3.64 4.75 1.69
CA THR A 46 -4.62 4.01 0.92
C THR A 46 -3.95 3.38 -0.28
N VAL A 47 -3.97 2.05 -0.35
CA VAL A 47 -3.54 1.30 -1.54
C VAL A 47 -4.67 1.37 -2.55
N ILE A 48 -4.52 2.21 -3.57
CA ILE A 48 -5.56 2.52 -4.57
C ILE A 48 -5.53 1.59 -5.80
N ASN A 49 -4.47 0.79 -5.92
CA ASN A 49 -4.38 -0.19 -6.99
C ASN A 49 -3.62 -1.42 -6.49
N GLY A 50 -4.03 -2.59 -6.97
CA GLY A 50 -3.39 -3.84 -6.60
C GLY A 50 -2.06 -4.02 -7.32
N TRP A 51 -1.35 -5.08 -6.92
CA TRP A 51 -0.18 -5.57 -7.63
C TRP A 51 -0.56 -5.83 -9.08
N HIS A 52 0.11 -5.12 -9.96
CA HIS A 52 0.00 -5.31 -11.39
C HIS A 52 1.38 -5.15 -12.03
N THR A 53 1.54 -5.78 -13.19
CA THR A 53 2.76 -5.67 -13.98
C THR A 53 2.54 -4.61 -15.04
N SER A 54 3.45 -3.63 -15.11
CA SER A 54 3.44 -2.68 -16.22
C SER A 54 3.97 -3.36 -17.49
N PRO A 55 3.30 -3.22 -18.65
CA PRO A 55 3.79 -3.81 -19.89
C PRO A 55 5.15 -3.23 -20.34
N SER A 56 5.49 -2.02 -19.89
CA SER A 56 6.74 -1.32 -20.20
C SER A 56 7.81 -1.44 -19.11
N ASP A 57 7.42 -1.79 -17.89
CA ASP A 57 8.29 -1.94 -16.73
C ASP A 57 7.89 -3.26 -16.07
N GLY A 58 8.64 -4.33 -16.35
CA GLY A 58 8.30 -5.71 -15.96
C GLY A 58 8.23 -5.96 -14.45
N ARG A 59 8.27 -4.90 -13.64
CA ARG A 59 8.15 -4.95 -12.18
C ARG A 59 6.69 -5.04 -11.78
N VAL A 60 6.46 -5.91 -10.80
CA VAL A 60 5.18 -5.99 -10.10
C VAL A 60 5.15 -4.84 -9.09
N HIS A 61 4.18 -3.94 -9.24
CA HIS A 61 4.04 -2.78 -8.36
C HIS A 61 2.57 -2.53 -8.01
N CYS A 62 2.35 -1.90 -6.86
CA CYS A 62 1.04 -1.38 -6.44
C CYS A 62 1.16 0.12 -6.15
N THR A 63 0.04 0.82 -6.03
CA THR A 63 0.04 2.28 -5.84
C THR A 63 -0.59 2.62 -4.51
N ALA A 64 0.09 3.46 -3.73
CA ALA A 64 -0.40 3.94 -2.45
C ALA A 64 -0.42 5.47 -2.39
N ASP A 65 -1.51 6.03 -1.86
CA ASP A 65 -1.61 7.42 -1.45
C ASP A 65 -1.32 7.52 0.04
N TYR A 66 -0.43 8.45 0.43
CA TYR A 66 -0.07 8.72 1.80
C TYR A 66 -0.70 10.02 2.29
N TYR A 67 -1.17 10.02 3.54
CA TYR A 67 -1.88 11.14 4.14
C TYR A 67 -1.28 11.52 5.50
N ASP A 68 -1.34 12.82 5.80
CA ASP A 68 -0.98 13.36 7.11
C ASP A 68 -2.16 13.31 8.11
N ASP A 69 -1.94 13.86 9.30
CA ASP A 69 -2.92 13.88 10.39
C ASP A 69 -4.13 14.78 10.12
N ALA A 70 -3.97 15.79 9.26
CA ALA A 70 -5.08 16.61 8.78
C ALA A 70 -5.93 15.88 7.73
N GLY A 71 -5.42 14.77 7.18
CA GLY A 71 -6.04 14.01 6.10
C GLY A 71 -5.66 14.52 4.71
N ASP A 72 -4.68 15.43 4.63
CA ASP A 72 -4.16 15.93 3.36
C ASP A 72 -3.24 14.89 2.71
N VAL A 73 -3.32 14.78 1.39
CA VAL A 73 -2.44 13.89 0.61
C VAL A 73 -1.02 14.46 0.65
N ILE A 74 -0.10 13.70 1.23
CA ILE A 74 1.32 14.02 1.21
C ILE A 74 1.89 13.74 -0.18
N ARG A 75 1.72 12.51 -0.67
CA ARG A 75 2.13 12.07 -2.00
C ARG A 75 1.52 10.73 -2.39
N ARG A 76 1.57 10.43 -3.69
CA ARG A 76 1.34 9.11 -4.27
C ARG A 76 2.67 8.43 -4.57
N GLU A 77 2.78 7.15 -4.26
CA GLU A 77 4.00 6.37 -4.50
C GLU A 77 3.70 4.99 -5.09
N HIS A 78 4.62 4.49 -5.90
CA HIS A 78 4.61 3.11 -6.37
C HIS A 78 5.37 2.25 -5.36
N ILE A 79 4.66 1.30 -4.79
CA ILE A 79 5.23 0.28 -3.92
C ILE A 79 5.67 -0.87 -4.83
N VAL A 80 6.97 -1.09 -4.92
CA VAL A 80 7.56 -2.21 -5.67
C VAL A 80 7.86 -3.36 -4.72
N GLU A 81 7.71 -4.59 -5.22
CA GLU A 81 8.26 -5.77 -4.56
C GLU A 81 9.78 -5.74 -4.80
N GLU A 82 10.56 -5.43 -3.77
CA GLU A 82 12.03 -5.53 -3.86
C GLU A 82 12.42 -7.02 -3.84
N ASP A 83 13.29 -7.42 -4.78
CA ASP A 83 13.78 -8.79 -5.01
C ASP A 83 14.65 -9.32 -3.85
#